data_AF-A0A9D1SJL5-F1
#
_entry.id   AF-A0A9D1SJL5-F1
#
_cell.length_a   1.000
_cell.length_b   1.000
_cell.length_c   1.000
_cell.angle_alpha   90.00
_cell.angle_beta   90.00
_cell.angle_gamma   90.00
#
_symmetry.space_group_name_H-M   'P 1'
#
loop_
_entity.id
_entity.type
_entity.pdbx_description
1 polymer ?
#
loop_
_entity_poly.entity_id
_entity_poly.type
_entity_poly.pdbx_seq_one_letter_code
_entity_poly.pdbx_strand_id
1 'polypeptide(L)'
;MTVNKKRVLQGVLLTVGIAFNIWGLLTLVQTAGHDAGLNVGLTYIDKIPHIIHKYVIVVITMMIGILSLSNWAAQLTGKKRNVLSIIFCAYSTILTIPLFLTFILCFFRAGGILDFDMVNMICDDLMDIFKTPGAYYTIFVLGSLMGAVFLVVPILSTYCTVKNIDLLKVILSKIKKENKVEPSNDAEEKAEKDLPEDKKE
;
A
#
# COMPACT_ATOMS: atom_id res chain seq x y z
N MET A 1 23.43 26.99 -4.80
CA MET A 1 23.71 25.59 -5.20
C MET A 1 23.64 25.51 -6.73
N THR A 2 24.76 25.33 -7.41
CA THR A 2 24.89 25.41 -8.87
C THR A 2 24.13 24.29 -9.60
N VAL A 3 23.55 24.60 -10.76
CA VAL A 3 22.65 23.73 -11.55
C VAL A 3 23.24 22.33 -11.81
N ASN A 4 24.56 22.23 -12.01
CA ASN A 4 25.26 20.95 -12.19
C ASN A 4 25.18 20.03 -10.96
N LYS A 5 25.30 20.56 -9.74
CA LYS A 5 25.25 19.75 -8.51
C LYS A 5 23.87 19.12 -8.30
N LYS A 6 22.80 19.82 -8.70
CA LYS A 6 21.42 19.30 -8.64
C LYS A 6 21.18 18.16 -9.64
N ARG A 7 21.68 18.30 -10.88
CA ARG A 7 21.57 17.24 -11.91
C ARG A 7 22.36 15.98 -11.55
N VAL A 8 23.57 16.14 -10.99
CA VAL A 8 24.38 15.00 -10.54
C VAL A 8 23.69 14.27 -9.38
N LEU A 9 23.16 15.01 -8.40
CA LEU A 9 22.44 14.41 -7.28
C LEU A 9 21.19 13.64 -7.74
N GLN A 10 20.44 14.18 -8.71
CA GLN A 10 19.30 13.49 -9.33
C GLN A 10 19.71 12.20 -10.04
N GLY A 11 20.82 12.22 -10.78
CA GLY A 11 21.36 11.03 -11.44
C GLY A 11 21.76 9.95 -10.42
N VAL A 12 22.41 10.34 -9.33
CA VAL A 12 22.82 9.42 -8.25
C VAL A 12 21.60 8.78 -7.58
N LEU A 13 20.58 9.58 -7.22
CA LEU A 13 19.34 9.06 -6.62
C LEU A 13 18.62 8.05 -7.52
N LEU A 14 18.59 8.32 -8.83
CA LEU A 14 18.00 7.40 -9.82
C LEU A 14 18.79 6.09 -9.90
N THR A 15 20.11 6.16 -10.06
CA THR A 15 20.97 4.97 -10.19
C THR A 15 20.93 4.12 -8.92
N VAL A 16 21.03 4.74 -7.75
CA VAL A 16 20.93 4.07 -6.45
C VAL A 16 19.55 3.43 -6.32
N GLY A 17 18.49 4.16 -6.64
CA GLY A 17 17.12 3.66 -6.57
C GLY A 17 16.88 2.42 -7.45
N ILE A 18 17.37 2.43 -8.68
CA ILE A 18 17.28 1.29 -9.60
C ILE A 18 18.13 0.12 -9.11
N ALA A 19 19.39 0.37 -8.73
CA ALA A 19 20.30 -0.68 -8.28
C ALA A 19 19.76 -1.44 -7.06
N PHE A 20 19.23 -0.74 -6.06
CA PHE A 20 18.65 -1.36 -4.87
C PHE A 20 17.34 -2.11 -5.16
N ASN A 21 16.50 -1.62 -6.09
CA ASN A 21 15.30 -2.35 -6.51
C ASN A 21 15.65 -3.63 -7.28
N ILE A 22 16.60 -3.56 -8.21
CA ILE A 22 17.09 -4.75 -8.94
C ILE A 22 17.70 -5.74 -7.96
N TRP A 23 18.53 -5.27 -7.03
CA TRP A 23 19.13 -6.13 -6.00
C TRP A 23 18.07 -6.79 -5.12
N GLY A 24 17.07 -6.04 -4.67
CA GLY A 24 15.96 -6.55 -3.88
C GLY A 24 15.13 -7.59 -4.65
N LEU A 25 14.84 -7.36 -5.93
CA LEU A 25 14.18 -8.32 -6.82
C LEU A 25 15.02 -9.59 -7.02
N LEU A 26 16.32 -9.47 -7.27
CA LEU A 26 17.21 -10.62 -7.42
C LEU A 26 17.29 -11.44 -6.12
N THR A 27 17.31 -10.75 -4.98
CA THR A 27 17.25 -11.37 -3.64
C THR A 27 15.92 -12.10 -3.47
N LEU A 28 14.80 -11.50 -3.88
CA LEU A 28 13.46 -12.11 -3.82
C LEU A 28 13.38 -13.36 -4.72
N VAL A 29 13.86 -13.27 -5.97
CA VAL A 29 13.87 -14.40 -6.90
C VAL A 29 14.80 -15.50 -6.43
N GLN A 30 15.94 -15.19 -5.82
CA GLN A 30 16.78 -16.21 -5.17
C GLN A 30 16.02 -16.85 -4.01
N THR A 31 15.36 -16.08 -3.15
CA THR A 31 14.66 -16.63 -1.98
C THR A 31 13.46 -17.50 -2.33
N ALA A 32 12.64 -17.08 -3.30
CA ALA A 32 11.45 -17.82 -3.72
C ALA A 32 11.77 -18.89 -4.79
N GLY A 33 12.83 -18.66 -5.57
CA GLY A 33 13.28 -19.54 -6.64
C GLY A 33 14.18 -20.67 -6.16
N HIS A 34 14.84 -20.55 -5.00
CA HIS A 34 15.64 -21.62 -4.43
C HIS A 34 14.82 -22.91 -4.25
N ASP A 35 13.57 -22.78 -3.79
CA ASP A 35 12.63 -23.91 -3.64
C ASP A 35 12.15 -24.45 -5.00
N ALA A 36 12.21 -23.64 -6.06
CA ALA A 36 11.85 -23.99 -7.43
C ALA A 36 13.06 -24.38 -8.32
N GLY A 37 14.27 -24.51 -7.75
CA GLY A 37 15.50 -24.86 -8.46
C GLY A 37 16.13 -23.72 -9.28
N LEU A 38 15.68 -22.48 -9.10
CA LEU A 38 16.18 -21.29 -9.79
C LEU A 38 17.25 -20.60 -8.94
N ASN A 39 18.51 -20.68 -9.39
CA ASN A 39 19.64 -20.00 -8.73
C ASN A 39 20.10 -18.80 -9.55
N VAL A 40 20.00 -17.62 -8.94
CA VAL A 40 20.36 -16.31 -9.51
C VAL A 40 21.81 -15.91 -9.15
N GLY A 41 22.56 -16.80 -8.49
CA GLY A 41 23.98 -16.62 -8.18
C GLY A 41 24.28 -15.84 -6.89
N LEU A 42 23.27 -15.52 -6.07
CA LEU A 42 23.42 -14.86 -4.77
C LEU A 42 23.64 -15.88 -3.63
N THR A 43 24.77 -16.60 -3.68
CA THR A 43 25.12 -17.68 -2.73
C THR A 43 25.29 -17.25 -1.27
N TYR A 44 25.34 -15.95 -0.98
CA TYR A 44 25.38 -15.44 0.39
C TYR A 44 24.02 -15.56 1.09
N ILE A 45 22.91 -15.60 0.34
CA ILE A 45 21.54 -15.73 0.87
C ILE A 45 21.28 -17.13 1.38
N ASP A 46 21.91 -18.14 0.77
CA ASP A 46 21.72 -19.55 1.12
C ASP A 46 22.30 -19.89 2.50
N LYS A 47 23.19 -19.02 3.05
CA LYS A 47 23.77 -19.17 4.39
C LYS A 47 22.86 -18.68 5.52
N ILE A 48 21.74 -18.03 5.20
CA ILE A 48 20.79 -17.52 6.19
C ILE A 48 19.75 -18.61 6.47
N PRO A 49 19.61 -19.11 7.71
CA PRO A 49 18.79 -20.27 8.02
C PRO A 49 17.28 -19.99 7.97
N HIS A 50 16.84 -18.78 8.36
CA HIS A 50 15.42 -18.43 8.43
C HIS A 50 14.96 -17.69 7.16
N ILE A 51 13.84 -18.11 6.59
CA ILE A 51 13.31 -17.53 5.34
C ILE A 51 12.87 -16.08 5.57
N ILE A 52 12.33 -15.80 6.76
CA ILE A 52 11.89 -14.45 7.16
C ILE A 52 13.03 -13.44 7.12
N HIS A 53 14.23 -13.82 7.58
CA HIS A 53 15.37 -12.90 7.57
C HIS A 53 15.76 -12.51 6.15
N LYS A 54 15.64 -13.44 5.19
CA LYS A 54 15.87 -13.16 3.78
C LYS A 54 14.82 -12.18 3.24
N TYR A 55 13.54 -12.37 3.56
CA TYR A 55 12.48 -11.43 3.20
C TYR A 55 12.65 -10.05 3.85
N VAL A 56 13.14 -9.96 5.09
CA VAL A 56 13.45 -8.67 5.73
C VAL A 56 14.52 -7.90 4.95
N ILE A 57 15.57 -8.58 4.48
CA ILE A 57 16.61 -7.96 3.64
C ILE A 57 16.00 -7.44 2.33
N VAL A 58 15.14 -8.23 1.68
CA VAL A 58 14.40 -7.80 0.48
C VAL A 58 13.58 -6.54 0.77
N VAL A 59 12.78 -6.54 1.84
CA VAL A 59 11.92 -5.40 2.21
C VAL A 59 12.75 -4.14 2.44
N ILE A 60 13.85 -4.23 3.20
CA ILE A 60 14.70 -3.06 3.51
C ILE A 60 15.39 -2.54 2.23
N THR A 61 15.98 -3.42 1.43
CA THR A 61 16.68 -3.02 0.20
C THR A 61 15.74 -2.39 -0.81
N MET A 62 14.56 -2.97 -1.02
CA MET A 62 13.53 -2.41 -1.89
C MET A 62 12.96 -1.10 -1.35
N MET A 63 12.77 -0.98 -0.03
CA MET A 63 12.30 0.27 0.60
C MET A 63 13.28 1.42 0.33
N ILE A 64 14.59 1.21 0.51
CA ILE A 64 15.62 2.22 0.20
C ILE A 64 15.57 2.60 -1.29
N GLY A 65 15.42 1.60 -2.16
CA GLY A 65 15.29 1.81 -3.60
C GLY A 65 14.08 2.67 -3.97
N ILE A 66 12.89 2.31 -3.47
CA ILE A 66 11.62 3.01 -3.74
C ILE A 66 11.64 4.43 -3.17
N LEU A 67 12.17 4.65 -1.96
CA LEU A 67 12.30 5.98 -1.37
C LEU A 67 13.22 6.88 -2.19
N SER A 68 14.34 6.35 -2.67
CA SER A 68 15.29 7.07 -3.53
C SER A 68 14.65 7.45 -4.86
N LEU A 69 13.90 6.52 -5.48
CA LEU A 69 13.17 6.75 -6.72
C LEU A 69 12.00 7.72 -6.55
N SER A 70 11.29 7.65 -5.43
CA SER A 70 10.18 8.55 -5.10
C SER A 70 10.69 9.99 -4.92
N ASN A 71 11.81 10.17 -4.22
CA ASN A 71 12.43 11.48 -4.03
C ASN A 71 12.95 12.07 -5.35
N TRP A 72 13.39 11.23 -6.28
CA TRP A 72 13.73 11.65 -7.64
C TRP A 72 12.48 12.01 -8.45
N ALA A 73 11.42 11.19 -8.40
CA ALA A 73 10.16 11.40 -9.11
C ALA A 73 9.44 12.68 -8.67
N ALA A 74 9.55 13.06 -7.39
CA ALA A 74 9.01 14.30 -6.85
C ALA A 74 9.55 15.56 -7.55
N GLN A 75 10.72 15.46 -8.20
CA GLN A 75 11.34 16.58 -8.91
C GLN A 75 10.92 16.68 -10.39
N LEU A 76 10.14 15.72 -10.89
CA LEU A 76 9.62 15.73 -12.26
C LEU A 76 8.25 16.42 -12.30
N THR A 77 8.04 17.30 -13.27
CA THR A 77 6.76 17.99 -13.49
C THR A 77 6.16 17.63 -14.86
N GLY A 78 4.82 17.58 -14.94
CA GLY A 78 4.07 17.35 -16.18
C GLY A 78 3.83 15.87 -16.53
N LYS A 79 3.64 15.57 -17.83
CA LYS A 79 3.25 14.23 -18.33
C LYS A 79 4.16 13.09 -17.86
N LYS A 80 5.46 13.34 -17.71
CA LYS A 80 6.44 12.33 -17.24
C LYS A 80 6.18 11.87 -15.81
N ARG A 81 5.65 12.75 -14.94
CA ARG A 81 5.28 12.42 -13.56
C ARG A 81 4.09 11.45 -13.53
N ASN A 82 3.10 11.65 -14.40
CA ASN A 82 1.90 10.81 -14.44
C ASN A 82 2.22 9.38 -14.87
N VAL A 83 3.02 9.22 -15.92
CA VAL A 83 3.47 7.88 -16.38
C VAL A 83 4.27 7.19 -15.28
N LEU A 84 5.18 7.90 -14.63
CA LEU A 84 6.02 7.33 -13.58
C LEU A 84 5.20 6.95 -12.33
N SER A 85 4.17 7.74 -11.97
CA SER A 85 3.23 7.40 -10.89
C SER A 85 2.47 6.11 -11.18
N ILE A 86 1.99 5.92 -12.42
CA ILE A 86 1.30 4.70 -12.82
C ILE A 86 2.24 3.49 -12.73
N ILE A 87 3.49 3.64 -13.19
CA ILE A 87 4.49 2.57 -13.13
C ILE A 87 4.80 2.18 -11.69
N PHE A 88 5.06 3.15 -10.79
CA PHE A 88 5.30 2.86 -9.38
C PHE A 88 4.09 2.24 -8.69
N CYS A 89 2.88 2.68 -9.05
CA CYS A 89 1.66 2.09 -8.52
C CYS A 89 1.48 0.64 -8.96
N ALA A 90 1.63 0.35 -10.25
CA ALA A 90 1.55 -1.01 -10.77
C ALA A 90 2.60 -1.91 -10.12
N TYR A 91 3.84 -1.44 -10.04
CA TYR A 91 4.94 -2.15 -9.39
C TYR A 91 4.67 -2.45 -7.91
N SER A 92 4.29 -1.43 -7.13
CA SER A 92 3.95 -1.59 -5.71
C SER A 92 2.77 -2.54 -5.53
N THR A 93 1.75 -2.46 -6.38
CA THR A 93 0.57 -3.32 -6.30
C THR A 93 0.93 -4.78 -6.56
N ILE A 94 1.72 -5.05 -7.62
CA ILE A 94 2.20 -6.39 -7.97
C ILE A 94 2.99 -7.01 -6.81
N LEU A 95 3.82 -6.23 -6.11
CA LEU A 95 4.60 -6.72 -4.97
C LEU A 95 3.80 -6.85 -3.68
N THR A 96 2.78 -6.00 -3.49
CA THR A 96 1.99 -5.99 -2.25
C THR A 96 0.91 -7.09 -2.26
N ILE A 97 0.38 -7.46 -3.43
CA ILE A 97 -0.67 -8.50 -3.53
C ILE A 97 -0.22 -9.84 -2.92
N PRO A 98 0.93 -10.44 -3.29
CA PRO A 98 1.37 -11.70 -2.73
C PRO A 98 1.58 -11.61 -1.22
N LEU A 99 2.22 -10.53 -0.76
CA LEU A 99 2.52 -10.32 0.66
C LEU A 99 1.23 -10.16 1.49
N PHE A 100 0.26 -9.40 1.00
CA PHE A 100 -1.05 -9.24 1.62
C PHE A 100 -1.81 -10.58 1.69
N LEU A 101 -1.79 -11.34 0.60
CA LEU A 101 -2.40 -12.68 0.55
C LEU A 101 -1.73 -13.64 1.53
N THR A 102 -0.40 -13.64 1.65
CA THR A 102 0.33 -14.48 2.60
C THR A 102 -0.12 -14.23 4.04
N PHE A 103 -0.29 -12.97 4.45
CA PHE A 103 -0.79 -12.67 5.81
C PHE A 103 -2.22 -13.16 6.05
N ILE A 104 -3.11 -13.02 5.05
CA ILE A 104 -4.47 -13.55 5.13
C ILE A 104 -4.44 -15.08 5.23
N LEU A 105 -3.64 -15.75 4.40
CA LEU A 105 -3.54 -17.20 4.40
C LEU A 105 -2.90 -17.72 5.69
N CYS A 106 -1.92 -17.03 6.28
CA CYS A 106 -1.38 -17.37 7.59
C CYS A 106 -2.43 -17.29 8.70
N PHE A 107 -3.37 -16.34 8.63
CA PHE A 107 -4.49 -16.28 9.57
C PHE A 107 -5.36 -17.55 9.47
N PHE A 108 -5.69 -17.99 8.26
CA PHE A 108 -6.47 -19.23 8.04
C PHE A 108 -5.70 -20.51 8.38
N ARG A 109 -4.39 -20.55 8.13
CA ARG A 109 -3.51 -21.67 8.50
C ARG A 109 -3.37 -21.80 10.01
N ALA A 110 -3.23 -20.68 10.73
CA ALA A 110 -3.22 -20.66 12.19
C ALA A 110 -4.58 -21.12 12.77
N GLY A 111 -5.68 -20.91 12.04
CA GLY A 111 -7.00 -21.47 12.36
C GLY A 111 -7.19 -22.94 11.98
N GLY A 112 -6.20 -23.58 11.32
CA GLY A 112 -6.24 -24.99 10.91
C GLY A 112 -7.10 -25.30 9.67
N ILE A 113 -7.46 -24.29 8.87
CA ILE A 113 -8.46 -24.43 7.80
C ILE A 113 -7.82 -24.70 6.43
N LEU A 114 -6.61 -24.20 6.18
CA LEU A 114 -5.93 -24.27 4.88
C LEU A 114 -4.48 -24.71 5.07
N ASP A 115 -3.96 -25.54 4.15
CA ASP A 115 -2.61 -26.09 4.21
C ASP A 115 -1.96 -25.97 2.82
N PHE A 116 -1.16 -24.92 2.63
CA PHE A 116 -0.41 -24.66 1.39
C PHE A 116 1.07 -24.66 1.72
N ASP A 117 1.84 -25.57 1.13
CA ASP A 117 3.24 -25.84 1.52
C ASP A 117 4.12 -24.57 1.56
N MET A 118 4.03 -23.74 0.52
CA MET A 118 4.83 -22.51 0.42
C MET A 118 4.40 -21.41 1.41
N VAL A 119 3.13 -21.40 1.80
CA VAL A 119 2.59 -20.48 2.82
C VAL A 119 2.93 -21.01 4.21
N ASN A 120 2.85 -22.32 4.42
CA ASN A 120 3.15 -22.98 5.68
C ASN A 120 4.58 -22.70 6.13
N MET A 121 5.56 -22.80 5.23
CA MET A 121 6.96 -22.48 5.56
C MET A 121 7.10 -21.06 6.10
N ILE A 122 6.38 -20.09 5.53
CA ILE A 122 6.40 -18.69 5.99
C ILE A 122 5.65 -18.53 7.31
N CYS A 123 4.48 -19.14 7.45
CA CYS A 123 3.67 -19.02 8.66
C CYS A 123 4.30 -19.73 9.84
N ASP A 124 4.90 -20.91 9.64
CA ASP A 124 5.60 -21.69 10.65
C ASP A 124 6.85 -20.94 11.13
N ASP A 125 7.64 -20.34 10.22
CA ASP A 125 8.75 -19.47 10.60
C ASP A 125 8.26 -18.24 11.40
N LEU A 126 7.11 -17.65 11.05
CA LEU A 126 6.52 -16.51 11.79
C LEU A 126 6.06 -16.95 13.18
N MET A 127 5.40 -18.11 13.27
CA MET A 127 4.95 -18.68 14.53
C MET A 127 6.13 -19.06 15.43
N ASP A 128 7.25 -19.55 14.88
CA ASP A 128 8.47 -19.86 15.64
C ASP A 128 9.19 -18.61 16.15
N ILE A 129 9.18 -17.51 15.38
CA ILE A 129 9.76 -16.23 15.83
C ILE A 129 8.95 -15.64 16.99
N PHE A 130 7.61 -15.61 16.88
CA PHE A 130 6.77 -14.94 17.87
C PHE A 130 6.36 -15.83 19.04
N LYS A 131 6.42 -17.17 18.88
CA LYS A 131 6.19 -18.27 19.85
C LYS A 131 4.84 -18.29 20.57
N THR A 132 4.20 -17.14 20.72
CA THR A 132 3.01 -16.93 21.53
C THR A 132 1.80 -16.76 20.61
N PRO A 133 0.71 -17.50 20.84
CA PRO A 133 -0.54 -17.39 20.10
C PRO A 133 -1.00 -15.96 19.85
N GLY A 134 -1.12 -15.18 20.92
CA GLY A 134 -1.54 -13.78 20.80
C GLY A 134 -0.61 -12.93 19.93
N ALA A 135 0.71 -13.17 19.98
CA ALA A 135 1.69 -12.36 19.26
C ALA A 135 1.65 -12.60 17.75
N TYR A 136 1.65 -13.87 17.29
CA TYR A 136 1.61 -14.14 15.85
C TYR A 136 0.24 -13.78 15.24
N TYR A 137 -0.89 -13.97 15.95
CA TYR A 137 -2.19 -13.52 15.44
C TYR A 137 -2.27 -12.00 15.30
N THR A 138 -1.73 -11.26 16.28
CA THR A 138 -1.69 -9.79 16.21
C THR A 138 -0.91 -9.33 14.98
N ILE A 139 0.21 -10.00 14.67
CA ILE A 139 1.04 -9.64 13.52
C ILE A 139 0.39 -10.01 12.19
N PHE A 140 -0.33 -11.12 12.12
CA PHE A 140 -1.09 -11.45 10.92
C PHE A 140 -2.19 -10.41 10.67
N VAL A 141 -2.93 -10.01 11.70
CA VAL A 141 -3.97 -8.97 11.58
C VAL A 141 -3.36 -7.61 11.20
N LEU A 142 -2.30 -7.18 11.89
CA LEU A 142 -1.61 -5.92 11.57
C LEU A 142 -0.99 -5.95 10.17
N GLY A 143 -0.39 -7.07 9.78
CA GLY A 143 0.19 -7.29 8.45
C GLY A 143 -0.85 -7.22 7.34
N SER A 144 -2.02 -7.84 7.54
CA SER A 144 -3.16 -7.73 6.61
C SER A 144 -3.69 -6.31 6.55
N LEU A 145 -3.92 -5.64 7.70
CA LEU A 145 -4.39 -4.25 7.70
C LEU A 145 -3.42 -3.31 7.00
N MET A 146 -2.12 -3.43 7.28
CA MET A 146 -1.08 -2.67 6.60
C MET A 146 -1.04 -2.99 5.11
N GLY A 147 -1.09 -4.26 4.71
CA GLY A 147 -1.14 -4.65 3.30
C GLY A 147 -2.34 -4.05 2.55
N ALA A 148 -3.51 -4.00 3.17
CA ALA A 148 -4.69 -3.35 2.59
C ALA A 148 -4.47 -1.84 2.41
N VAL A 149 -3.90 -1.16 3.40
CA VAL A 149 -3.54 0.27 3.30
C VAL A 149 -2.50 0.49 2.20
N PHE A 150 -1.48 -0.37 2.12
CA PHE A 150 -0.43 -0.32 1.10
C PHE A 150 -0.94 -0.62 -0.31
N LEU A 151 -2.08 -1.30 -0.48
CA LEU A 151 -2.76 -1.42 -1.77
C LEU A 151 -3.57 -0.17 -2.09
N VAL A 152 -4.33 0.34 -1.12
CA VAL A 152 -5.26 1.47 -1.35
C VAL A 152 -4.51 2.79 -1.57
N VAL A 153 -3.43 3.06 -0.82
CA VAL A 153 -2.70 4.33 -0.86
C VAL A 153 -2.07 4.61 -2.24
N PRO A 154 -1.30 3.71 -2.86
CA PRO A 154 -0.73 3.93 -4.20
C PRO A 154 -1.81 4.11 -5.27
N ILE A 155 -2.91 3.37 -5.18
CA ILE A 155 -4.05 3.45 -6.11
C ILE A 155 -4.69 4.83 -6.02
N LEU A 156 -5.00 5.31 -4.81
CA LEU A 156 -5.56 6.64 -4.57
C LEU A 156 -4.60 7.75 -5.02
N SER A 157 -3.31 7.64 -4.66
CA SER A 157 -2.27 8.59 -5.04
C SER A 157 -2.13 8.73 -6.56
N THR A 158 -2.18 7.60 -7.27
CA THR A 158 -2.13 7.54 -8.72
C THR A 158 -3.39 8.10 -9.35
N TYR A 159 -4.56 7.74 -8.83
CA TYR A 159 -5.84 8.30 -9.28
C TYR A 159 -5.85 9.83 -9.21
N CYS A 160 -5.38 10.41 -8.11
CA CYS A 160 -5.27 11.86 -7.96
C CYS A 160 -4.26 12.49 -8.89
N THR A 161 -3.10 11.84 -9.09
CA THR A 161 -2.07 12.31 -10.01
C THR A 161 -2.54 12.31 -11.47
N VAL A 162 -3.33 11.30 -11.87
CA VAL A 162 -3.80 11.14 -13.25
C VAL A 162 -5.02 12.01 -13.55
N LYS A 163 -5.98 12.12 -12.61
CA LYS A 163 -7.18 12.95 -12.80
C LYS A 163 -7.00 14.43 -12.41
N ASN A 164 -5.84 14.86 -11.91
CA ASN A 164 -5.64 16.23 -11.37
C ASN A 164 -6.69 16.62 -10.30
N ILE A 165 -7.18 15.63 -9.54
CA ILE A 165 -8.16 15.87 -8.47
C ILE A 165 -7.39 16.04 -7.16
N ASP A 166 -7.50 17.23 -6.56
CA ASP A 166 -7.00 17.50 -5.20
C ASP A 166 -7.79 16.67 -4.18
N LEU A 167 -7.17 15.59 -3.70
CA LEU A 167 -7.72 14.68 -2.69
C LEU A 167 -8.12 15.44 -1.42
N LEU A 168 -7.32 16.46 -1.03
CA LEU A 168 -7.63 17.36 0.07
C LEU A 168 -8.91 18.16 -0.19
N LYS A 169 -9.15 18.69 -1.39
CA LYS A 169 -10.41 19.41 -1.71
C LYS A 169 -11.62 18.48 -1.76
N VAL A 170 -11.47 17.23 -2.23
CA VAL A 170 -12.58 16.28 -2.27
C VAL A 170 -12.91 15.76 -0.87
N ILE A 171 -11.90 15.45 -0.06
CA ILE A 171 -12.10 15.04 1.34
C ILE A 171 -12.63 16.23 2.16
N LEU A 172 -12.03 17.42 2.06
CA LEU A 172 -12.53 18.63 2.72
C LEU A 172 -13.94 18.99 2.27
N SER A 173 -14.28 18.81 0.98
CA SER A 173 -15.65 19.08 0.51
C SER A 173 -16.64 18.03 0.99
N LYS A 174 -16.26 16.75 1.10
CA LYS A 174 -17.11 15.72 1.72
C LYS A 174 -17.30 15.94 3.22
N ILE A 175 -16.23 16.26 3.96
CA ILE A 175 -16.28 16.58 5.40
C ILE A 175 -17.07 17.88 5.66
N LYS A 176 -16.94 18.88 4.78
CA LYS A 176 -17.72 20.14 4.87
C LYS A 176 -19.18 19.94 4.50
N LYS A 177 -19.50 18.96 3.66
CA LYS A 177 -20.87 18.59 3.29
C LYS A 177 -21.58 17.81 4.40
N GLU A 178 -20.87 16.96 5.15
CA GLU A 178 -21.40 16.34 6.37
C GLU A 178 -21.63 17.34 7.52
N ASN A 179 -20.86 18.43 7.60
CA ASN A 179 -21.09 19.51 8.59
C ASN A 179 -22.20 20.50 8.19
N LYS A 180 -22.78 20.38 6.98
CA LYS A 180 -23.94 21.16 6.55
C LYS A 180 -25.14 20.21 6.34
N VAL A 181 -25.60 19.63 7.43
CA VAL A 181 -27.03 19.29 7.54
C VAL A 181 -27.73 20.58 7.96
N GLU A 182 -28.68 21.01 7.14
CA GLU A 182 -29.43 22.26 7.24
C GLU A 182 -30.20 22.40 8.57
N PRO A 183 -30.50 23.64 9.02
CA PRO A 183 -31.57 23.85 9.98
C PRO A 183 -32.87 23.33 9.36
N SER A 184 -33.55 22.42 10.05
CA SER A 184 -34.86 21.89 9.70
C SER A 184 -35.89 23.03 9.66
N ASN A 185 -36.34 23.41 8.46
CA ASN A 185 -37.59 24.12 8.27
C ASN A 185 -38.74 23.12 8.38
N ASP A 186 -39.05 22.71 9.61
CA ASP A 186 -40.29 22.01 9.95
C ASP A 186 -41.15 22.95 10.82
N ALA A 187 -41.67 24.02 10.23
CA ALA A 187 -42.60 24.93 10.92
C ALA A 187 -43.65 25.61 10.01
N GLU A 188 -43.86 25.13 8.78
CA GLU A 188 -44.90 25.65 7.88
C GLU A 188 -45.73 24.52 7.25
N GLU A 189 -46.33 23.68 8.09
CA GLU A 189 -47.45 22.83 7.64
C GLU A 189 -48.34 22.41 8.83
N LYS A 190 -48.93 23.39 9.55
CA LYS A 190 -50.07 23.18 10.48
C LYS A 190 -50.63 24.48 11.06
N ALA A 191 -51.18 25.36 10.22
CA ALA A 191 -52.13 26.41 10.67
C ALA A 191 -53.04 26.91 9.54
N GLU A 192 -53.38 26.06 8.56
CA GLU A 192 -54.41 26.38 7.55
C GLU A 192 -55.47 25.26 7.54
N LYS A 193 -56.05 25.03 8.72
CA LYS A 193 -57.29 24.26 8.92
C LYS A 193 -58.13 24.88 10.03
N ASP A 194 -58.37 26.19 9.93
CA ASP A 194 -59.49 26.86 10.61
C ASP A 194 -60.00 27.98 9.69
N LEU A 195 -60.72 27.60 8.63
CA LEU A 195 -61.91 28.32 8.14
C LEU A 195 -62.48 27.61 6.89
N PRO A 196 -63.70 27.09 6.95
CA PRO A 196 -64.53 26.95 5.76
C PRO A 196 -65.63 28.02 5.72
N GLU A 197 -66.00 28.33 4.47
CA GLU A 197 -67.25 28.95 4.00
C GLU A 197 -67.37 30.48 4.01
N ASP A 198 -67.03 31.07 2.87
CA ASP A 198 -67.89 32.12 2.28
C ASP A 198 -69.16 31.44 1.75
N LYS A 199 -70.30 31.70 2.40
CA LYS A 199 -71.59 31.82 1.74
C LYS A 199 -72.26 33.11 2.17
N LYS A 200 -72.35 34.02 1.21
CA LYS A 200 -73.42 35.03 1.11
C LYS A 200 -74.80 34.37 1.24
N GLU A 201 -75.54 34.78 2.26
CA GLU A 201 -76.96 35.23 2.28
C GLU A 201 -77.50 35.27 3.70
#